data_AF-A0A9D6TI68-F1
#
_entry.id   AF-A0A9D6TI68-F1
#
_cell.length_a   1.000
_cell.length_b   1.000
_cell.length_c   1.000
_cell.angle_alpha   90.00
_cell.angle_beta   90.00
_cell.angle_gamma   90.00
#
_symmetry.space_group_name_H-M   'P 1'
#
loop_
_entity.id
_entity.type
_entity.pdbx_description
1 polymer ?
#
loop_
_entity_poly.entity_id
_entity_poly.type
_entity_poly.pdbx_seq_one_letter_code
_entity_poly.pdbx_strand_id
1 'polypeptide(L)'
;MRRPLFLLFALTVCCASPSFATEMARPPNIVLILADDLGWSDLGCYGAALHETPRLDRLAREWKLLEYFEDGPLELFNLRDDPSEQSDLAPREPARAAALRARLDQWRRDVGAQLPAPNPAFKGRK
;
A
#
# COMPACT_ATOMS: atom_id res chain seq x y z
N MET A 1 47.25 7.12 59.20
CA MET A 1 45.97 6.44 59.52
C MET A 1 44.81 7.36 59.13
N ARG A 2 43.84 6.82 58.39
CA ARG A 2 42.44 7.30 58.20
C ARG A 2 42.19 8.43 57.19
N ARG A 3 41.61 8.04 56.05
CA ARG A 3 40.94 8.89 55.04
C ARG A 3 39.62 9.45 55.61
N PRO A 4 39.16 10.62 55.13
CA PRO A 4 37.84 10.70 54.51
C PRO A 4 37.89 11.54 53.21
N LEU A 5 37.49 11.00 52.07
CA LEU A 5 36.11 11.02 51.55
C LEU A 5 35.61 12.45 51.23
N PHE A 6 36.01 12.98 50.07
CA PHE A 6 35.26 14.00 49.34
C PHE A 6 34.96 13.45 47.95
N LEU A 7 33.88 12.66 47.89
CA LEU A 7 33.23 12.25 46.65
C LEU A 7 32.26 13.39 46.29
N LEU A 8 32.65 14.26 45.36
CA LEU A 8 31.80 15.33 44.85
C LEU A 8 31.72 15.22 43.32
N PHE A 9 30.80 14.34 42.90
CA PHE A 9 29.73 14.63 41.95
C PHE A 9 30.11 15.42 40.67
N ALA A 10 30.83 14.76 39.76
CA ALA A 10 30.72 15.11 38.34
C ALA A 10 29.48 14.41 37.78
N LEU A 11 28.33 15.10 37.83
CA LEU A 11 27.08 14.69 37.19
C LEU A 11 27.32 14.57 35.68
N THR A 12 27.74 13.39 35.25
CA THR A 12 27.72 13.02 33.83
C THR A 12 26.25 12.79 33.50
N VAL A 13 25.57 13.86 33.07
CA VAL A 13 24.30 13.74 32.35
C VAL A 13 24.63 13.01 31.06
N CYS A 14 24.65 11.68 31.14
CA CYS A 14 24.64 10.82 29.98
C CYS A 14 23.27 11.05 29.35
N CYS A 15 23.24 11.86 28.30
CA CYS A 15 22.09 12.00 27.42
C CYS A 15 21.61 10.59 27.05
N ALA A 16 20.54 10.13 27.71
CA ALA A 16 19.76 9.00 27.25
C ALA A 16 19.01 9.49 26.00
N SER A 17 19.74 9.62 24.89
CA SER A 17 19.14 9.77 23.58
C SER A 17 18.28 8.53 23.39
N PRO A 18 16.94 8.66 23.22
CA PRO A 18 16.16 7.51 22.78
C PRO A 18 16.75 7.12 21.43
N SER A 19 17.36 5.93 21.38
CA SER A 19 17.80 5.34 20.14
C SER A 19 16.52 4.98 19.38
N PHE A 20 16.05 5.91 18.56
CA PHE A 20 15.02 5.62 17.56
C PHE A 20 15.63 4.61 16.61
N ALA A 21 15.37 3.33 16.86
CA ALA A 21 15.59 2.30 15.86
C ALA A 21 14.62 2.62 14.71
N THR A 22 15.15 3.24 13.66
CA THR A 22 14.47 3.30 12.37
C THR A 22 14.35 1.86 11.89
N GLU A 23 13.16 1.29 11.98
CA GLU A 23 12.86 0.05 11.28
C GLU A 23 13.10 0.34 9.80
N MET A 24 14.21 -0.17 9.24
CA MET A 24 14.46 -0.09 7.81
C MET A 24 13.27 -0.72 7.13
N ALA A 25 12.45 0.11 6.48
CA ALA A 25 11.29 -0.32 5.72
C ALA A 25 11.78 -1.34 4.68
N ARG A 26 11.57 -2.62 4.95
CA ARG A 26 11.93 -3.70 4.04
C ARG A 26 11.17 -3.44 2.73
N PRO A 27 11.79 -3.67 1.56
CA PRO A 27 11.09 -3.53 0.30
C PRO A 27 9.81 -4.40 0.32
N PRO A 28 8.68 -3.89 -0.20
CA PRO A 28 7.42 -4.61 -0.15
C PRO A 28 7.51 -5.92 -0.94
N ASN A 29 6.89 -6.97 -0.43
CA ASN A 29 6.83 -8.25 -1.13
C ASN A 29 5.69 -8.24 -2.17
N ILE A 30 6.12 -8.24 -3.44
CA ILE A 30 5.35 -8.39 -4.69
C ILE A 30 4.67 -9.76 -4.92
N VAL A 31 3.36 -9.95 -4.77
CA VAL A 31 2.69 -11.16 -5.29
C VAL A 31 1.70 -10.80 -6.40
N LEU A 32 2.00 -11.18 -7.65
CA LEU A 32 1.08 -11.08 -8.79
C LEU A 32 0.34 -12.41 -8.96
N ILE A 33 -0.98 -12.36 -8.96
CA ILE A 33 -1.86 -13.51 -9.18
C ILE A 33 -2.68 -13.20 -10.43
N LEU A 34 -2.49 -14.00 -11.48
CA LEU A 34 -3.28 -13.95 -12.72
C LEU A 34 -4.16 -15.20 -12.77
N ALA A 35 -5.45 -15.00 -12.99
CA ALA A 35 -6.41 -16.07 -13.25
C ALA A 35 -7.01 -15.85 -14.63
N ASP A 36 -6.92 -16.87 -15.49
CA ASP A 36 -7.49 -16.87 -16.84
C ASP A 36 -8.98 -17.25 -16.79
N ASP A 37 -9.80 -16.65 -17.65
CA ASP A 37 -11.26 -16.86 -17.75
C ASP A 37 -12.05 -16.74 -16.42
N LEU A 38 -11.54 -16.00 -15.43
CA LEU A 38 -12.28 -15.76 -14.17
C LEU A 38 -13.40 -14.74 -14.39
N GLY A 39 -14.65 -15.19 -14.28
CA GLY A 39 -15.84 -14.35 -14.41
C GLY A 39 -16.03 -13.42 -13.20
N TRP A 40 -16.63 -12.26 -13.44
CA TRP A 40 -16.91 -11.27 -12.39
C TRP A 40 -17.86 -11.80 -11.29
N SER A 41 -18.72 -12.77 -11.63
CA SER A 41 -19.70 -13.38 -10.72
C SER A 41 -19.21 -14.67 -10.06
N ASP A 42 -17.94 -15.05 -10.21
CA ASP A 42 -17.44 -16.36 -9.77
C ASP A 42 -16.92 -16.35 -8.33
N LEU A 43 -16.66 -15.16 -7.75
CA LEU A 43 -16.12 -15.03 -6.39
C LEU A 43 -17.22 -14.74 -5.37
N GLY A 44 -17.09 -15.34 -4.18
CA GLY A 44 -17.97 -15.11 -3.04
C GLY A 44 -18.05 -13.64 -2.62
N CYS A 45 -16.93 -12.90 -2.70
CA CYS A 45 -16.92 -11.44 -2.46
C CYS A 45 -17.79 -10.63 -3.43
N TYR A 46 -18.12 -11.18 -4.60
CA TYR A 46 -19.04 -10.58 -5.57
C TYR A 46 -20.47 -11.17 -5.50
N GLY A 47 -20.76 -12.00 -4.48
CA GLY A 47 -22.09 -12.57 -4.24
C GLY A 47 -22.32 -13.94 -4.89
N ALA A 48 -21.27 -14.61 -5.38
CA ALA A 48 -21.39 -15.97 -5.90
C ALA A 48 -21.83 -16.95 -4.80
N ALA A 49 -22.89 -17.72 -5.05
CA ALA A 49 -23.36 -18.77 -4.13
C ALA A 49 -22.82 -20.17 -4.47
N LEU A 50 -22.24 -20.34 -5.66
CA LEU A 50 -21.88 -21.66 -6.21
C LEU A 50 -20.47 -22.11 -5.78
N HIS A 51 -19.53 -21.17 -5.65
CA HIS A 51 -18.11 -21.45 -5.38
C HIS A 51 -17.65 -20.73 -4.11
N GLU A 52 -17.08 -21.48 -3.17
CA GLU A 52 -16.50 -20.89 -1.96
C GLU A 52 -15.07 -20.39 -2.24
N THR A 53 -14.84 -19.08 -2.06
CA THR A 53 -13.54 -18.45 -2.29
C THR A 53 -12.96 -17.75 -1.05
N PRO A 54 -12.92 -18.41 0.13
CA PRO A 54 -12.71 -17.74 1.42
C PRO A 54 -11.38 -16.98 1.54
N ARG A 55 -10.35 -17.37 0.77
CA ARG A 55 -9.05 -16.68 0.74
C ARG A 55 -9.11 -15.38 -0.08
N LEU A 56 -9.79 -15.41 -1.22
CA LEU A 56 -10.00 -14.23 -2.06
C LEU A 56 -11.01 -13.29 -1.40
N ASP A 57 -12.05 -13.84 -0.77
CA ASP A 57 -13.04 -13.07 -0.02
C ASP A 57 -12.41 -12.33 1.17
N ARG A 58 -11.35 -12.91 1.76
CA ARG A 58 -10.58 -12.23 2.80
C ARG A 58 -9.70 -11.12 2.22
N LEU A 59 -9.07 -11.34 1.06
CA LEU A 59 -8.25 -10.33 0.39
C LEU A 59 -9.12 -9.13 -0.05
N ALA A 60 -10.34 -9.40 -0.52
CA ALA A 60 -11.35 -8.40 -0.84
C ALA A 60 -11.89 -7.65 0.38
N ARG A 61 -11.40 -7.88 1.61
CA ARG A 61 -11.72 -7.03 2.77
C ARG A 61 -10.70 -5.91 2.99
N GLU A 62 -9.72 -5.79 2.09
CA GLU A 62 -8.69 -4.76 2.14
C GLU A 62 -8.99 -3.56 1.20
N TRP A 63 -8.11 -2.56 1.23
CA TRP A 63 -8.22 -1.35 0.42
C TRP A 63 -7.63 -1.56 -0.98
N LYS A 64 -8.30 -1.06 -2.00
CA LYS A 64 -7.87 -1.07 -3.40
C LYS A 64 -7.61 0.35 -3.88
N LEU A 65 -6.51 0.55 -4.61
CA LEU A 65 -6.21 1.79 -5.34
C LEU A 65 -6.12 1.47 -6.83
N LEU A 66 -6.83 2.24 -7.65
CA LEU A 66 -6.68 2.25 -9.10
C LEU A 66 -5.95 3.52 -9.55
N GLU A 67 -5.08 3.37 -10.55
CA GLU A 67 -4.41 4.49 -11.21
C GLU A 67 -4.60 4.37 -12.72
N TYR A 68 -5.18 5.42 -13.30
CA TYR A 68 -5.41 5.52 -14.72
C TYR A 68 -4.23 6.22 -15.40
N PHE A 69 -3.52 5.50 -16.28
CA PHE A 69 -2.40 6.06 -17.03
C PHE A 69 -2.80 6.99 -18.18
N GLU A 70 -4.06 6.90 -18.63
CA GLU A 70 -4.57 7.70 -19.75
C GLU A 70 -4.91 9.12 -19.30
N ASP A 71 -5.70 9.25 -18.23
CA ASP A 71 -6.24 10.54 -17.80
C ASP A 71 -5.68 11.02 -16.44
N GLY A 72 -5.03 10.14 -15.68
CA GLY A 72 -4.37 10.48 -14.41
C GLY A 72 -5.16 10.37 -13.09
N PRO A 73 -6.49 10.17 -13.02
CA PRO A 73 -7.16 9.99 -11.74
C PRO A 73 -6.64 8.81 -10.94
N LEU A 74 -6.72 8.96 -9.62
CA LEU A 74 -6.63 7.89 -8.66
C LEU A 74 -8.03 7.62 -8.12
N GLU A 75 -8.42 6.35 -8.08
CA GLU A 75 -9.64 5.92 -7.41
C GLU A 75 -9.29 5.01 -6.24
N LEU A 76 -10.02 5.17 -5.13
CA LEU A 76 -9.77 4.42 -3.90
C LEU A 76 -11.06 3.72 -3.49
N PHE A 77 -10.98 2.42 -3.26
CA PHE A 77 -12.12 1.61 -2.82
C PHE A 77 -11.81 0.88 -1.52
N ASN A 78 -12.82 0.82 -0.66
CA ASN A 78 -12.82 -0.07 0.50
C ASN A 78 -13.65 -1.30 0.15
N LEU A 79 -12.98 -2.36 -0.31
CA LEU A 79 -13.66 -3.56 -0.81
C LEU A 79 -14.45 -4.30 0.28
N ARG A 80 -14.19 -4.01 1.57
CA ARG A 80 -14.99 -4.54 2.68
C ARG A 80 -16.41 -3.98 2.69
N ASP A 81 -16.53 -2.66 2.45
CA ASP A 81 -17.79 -1.93 2.59
C ASP A 81 -18.47 -1.72 1.22
N ASP A 82 -17.67 -1.73 0.15
CA ASP A 82 -18.10 -1.65 -1.24
C ASP A 82 -17.30 -2.64 -2.12
N PRO A 83 -17.64 -3.95 -2.04
CA PRO A 83 -16.98 -4.98 -2.86
C PRO A 83 -17.15 -4.73 -4.36
N SER A 84 -18.23 -4.05 -4.75
CA SER A 84 -18.58 -3.76 -6.14
C SER A 84 -17.92 -2.50 -6.72
N GLU A 85 -17.11 -1.78 -5.93
CA GLU A 85 -16.35 -0.60 -6.38
C GLU A 85 -17.25 0.52 -6.95
N GLN A 86 -18.43 0.72 -6.36
CA GLN A 86 -19.41 1.73 -6.79
C GLN A 86 -19.07 3.15 -6.33
N SER A 87 -18.33 3.32 -5.23
CA SER A 87 -18.04 4.62 -4.63
C SER A 87 -16.54 4.87 -4.55
N ASP A 88 -16.05 5.80 -5.37
CA ASP A 88 -14.70 6.33 -5.21
C ASP A 88 -14.57 7.12 -3.90
N LEU A 89 -13.66 6.66 -3.04
CA LEU A 89 -13.31 7.26 -1.75
C LEU A 89 -12.07 8.16 -1.84
N ALA A 90 -11.39 8.26 -2.98
CA ALA A 90 -10.17 9.06 -3.11
C ALA A 90 -10.38 10.55 -2.73
N PRO A 91 -11.51 11.20 -3.09
CA PRO A 91 -11.78 12.58 -2.67
C PRO A 91 -12.02 12.72 -1.16
N ARG A 92 -12.48 11.65 -0.49
CA ARG A 92 -12.83 11.64 0.94
C ARG A 92 -11.66 11.19 1.81
N GLU A 93 -10.78 10.33 1.28
CA GLU A 93 -9.60 9.79 1.97
C GLU A 93 -8.30 10.03 1.17
N PRO A 94 -7.95 11.29 0.83
CA PRO A 94 -6.80 11.59 -0.01
C PRO A 94 -5.46 11.14 0.61
N ALA A 95 -5.35 11.15 1.94
CA ALA A 95 -4.17 10.68 2.64
C ALA A 95 -3.93 9.17 2.45
N ARG A 96 -5.01 8.37 2.41
CA ARG A 96 -4.91 6.93 2.17
C ARG A 96 -4.58 6.63 0.72
N ALA A 97 -5.23 7.33 -0.21
CA ALA A 97 -4.92 7.24 -1.63
C ALA A 97 -3.44 7.55 -1.89
N ALA A 98 -2.92 8.63 -1.31
CA ALA A 98 -1.51 9.01 -1.40
C ALA A 98 -0.58 7.94 -0.79
N ALA A 99 -0.93 7.36 0.35
CA ALA A 99 -0.12 6.31 0.98
C ALA A 99 -0.04 5.04 0.14
N LEU A 100 -1.18 4.58 -0.43
CA LEU A 100 -1.19 3.44 -1.34
C LEU A 100 -0.46 3.75 -2.66
N ARG A 101 -0.60 4.97 -3.18
CA ARG A 101 0.11 5.42 -4.38
C ARG A 101 1.62 5.43 -4.17
N ALA A 102 2.10 5.94 -3.04
CA ALA A 102 3.51 5.92 -2.71
C ALA A 102 4.07 4.49 -2.64
N ARG A 103 3.30 3.53 -2.11
CA ARG A 103 3.66 2.11 -2.10
C ARG A 103 3.73 1.53 -3.52
N LEU A 104 2.76 1.86 -4.37
CA LEU A 104 2.74 1.45 -5.78
C LEU A 104 3.94 2.01 -6.56
N ASP A 105 4.23 3.30 -6.39
CA ASP A 105 5.35 3.97 -7.05
C ASP A 105 6.70 3.41 -6.58
N GLN A 106 6.84 3.11 -5.29
CA GLN A 106 8.04 2.44 -4.77
C GLN A 106 8.23 1.08 -5.42
N TRP A 107 7.18 0.27 -5.47
CA TRP A 107 7.26 -1.05 -6.09
C TRP A 107 7.65 -0.99 -7.57
N ARG A 108 7.06 -0.07 -8.34
CA ARG A 108 7.41 0.11 -9.76
C ARG A 108 8.89 0.38 -9.96
N ARG A 109 9.51 1.18 -9.08
CA ARG A 109 10.95 1.42 -9.09
C ARG A 109 11.73 0.15 -8.76
N ASP A 110 11.32 -0.59 -7.74
CA ASP A 110 12.02 -1.78 -7.25
C ASP A 110 12.08 -2.91 -8.30
N VAL A 111 11.01 -3.11 -9.08
CA VAL A 111 10.95 -4.14 -10.11
C VAL A 111 11.41 -3.67 -11.48
N GLY A 112 11.80 -2.40 -11.63
CA GLY A 112 12.12 -1.81 -12.93
C GLY A 112 10.92 -1.86 -13.89
N ALA A 113 9.71 -1.61 -13.38
CA ALA A 113 8.49 -1.66 -14.18
C ALA A 113 8.58 -0.65 -15.33
N GLN A 114 8.34 -1.13 -16.55
CA GLN A 114 8.20 -0.25 -17.70
C GLN A 114 6.81 0.40 -17.64
N LEU A 115 6.78 1.73 -17.64
CA LEU A 115 5.53 2.47 -17.68
C LEU A 115 5.04 2.60 -19.13
N PRO A 116 3.71 2.59 -19.35
CA PRO A 116 3.17 2.89 -20.66
C PRO A 116 3.62 4.28 -21.10
N ALA A 117 4.18 4.35 -22.30
CA ALA A 117 4.51 5.61 -22.97
C ALA A 117 3.44 5.91 -24.04
N PRO A 118 3.13 7.19 -24.29
CA PRO A 118 2.25 7.55 -25.40
C PRO A 118 2.74 6.93 -26.70
N ASN A 119 1.87 6.21 -27.40
CA ASN A 119 2.20 5.64 -28.69
C ASN A 119 2.13 6.74 -29.76
N PRO A 120 3.25 7.16 -30.37
CA PRO A 120 3.26 8.24 -31.37
C PRO A 120 2.49 7.88 -32.66
N ALA A 121 2.24 6.59 -32.91
CA ALA A 121 1.43 6.14 -34.04
C ALA A 121 -0.08 6.08 -33.73
N PHE A 122 -0.49 6.33 -32.49
CA PHE A 122 -1.91 6.32 -32.09
C PHE A 122 -2.60 7.58 -32.59
N LYS A 123 -3.57 7.42 -33.51
CA LYS A 123 -4.29 8.54 -34.13
C LYS A 123 -5.64 8.88 -33.47
N GLY A 124 -5.93 8.31 -32.29
CA GLY A 124 -7.25 8.34 -31.67
C GLY A 124 -8.29 7.57 -32.49
N ARG A 125 -9.33 7.02 -31.85
CA ARG A 125 -10.54 6.64 -32.59
C ARG A 125 -11.36 7.91 -32.81
N LYS A 126 -11.76 8.16 -34.06
CA LYS A 126 -12.78 9.17 -34.40
C LYS A 126 -14.13 8.77 -33.80
#